data_AF-A0A0M1P4D6-F1
#
_entry.id   AF-A0A0M1P4D6-F1
#
_cell.length_a   1.000
_cell.length_b   1.000
_cell.length_c   1.000
_cell.angle_alpha   90.00
_cell.angle_beta   90.00
_cell.angle_gamma   90.00
#
_symmetry.space_group_name_H-M   'P 1'
#
loop_
_entity.id
_entity.type
_entity.pdbx_description
1 polymer ?
#
loop_
_entity_poly.entity_id
_entity_poly.type
_entity_poly.pdbx_seq_one_letter_code
_entity_poly.pdbx_strand_id
1 'polypeptide(L)' 'MSKKIDVYSDGSSYSQSLVKLVQELACSKCEITIHHIDEGQSMTPSIWMDGKQVDVTKYEVKKA' A
#
# COMPACT_ATOMS: atom_id res chain seq x y z
N MET A 1 -7.67 11.63 14.13
CA MET A 1 -8.57 11.07 13.09
C MET A 1 -7.95 9.76 12.63
N SER A 2 -8.73 8.68 12.62
CA SER A 2 -8.32 7.41 12.00
C SER A 2 -8.24 7.64 10.49
N LYS A 3 -7.14 7.25 9.84
CA LYS A 3 -7.04 7.25 8.38
C LYS A 3 -7.23 5.84 7.87
N LYS A 4 -7.96 5.70 6.77
CA LYS A 4 -8.13 4.41 6.09
C LYS A 4 -7.06 4.27 5.01
N ILE A 5 -6.36 3.14 5.04
CA ILE A 5 -5.28 2.81 4.11
C ILE A 5 -5.66 1.50 3.41
N ASP A 6 -5.86 1.55 2.10
CA ASP A 6 -6.13 0.39 1.26
C ASP A 6 -4.89 0.06 0.44
N VAL A 7 -4.43 -1.18 0.52
CA VAL A 7 -3.25 -1.68 -0.19
C VAL A 7 -3.69 -2.76 -1.16
N TYR A 8 -3.52 -2.53 -2.45
CA TYR A 8 -3.78 -3.53 -3.49
C TYR A 8 -2.49 -4.28 -3.80
N SER A 9 -2.51 -5.60 -3.61
CA SER A 9 -1.35 -6.48 -3.69
C SER A 9 -1.59 -7.62 -4.67
N ASP A 10 -0.71 -7.79 -5.64
CA ASP A 10 -0.73 -8.89 -6.62
C ASP A 10 0.07 -10.12 -6.16
N GLY A 11 0.63 -10.10 -4.94
CA GLY A 11 1.48 -11.18 -4.43
C GLY A 11 2.93 -11.12 -4.89
N SER A 12 3.27 -10.22 -5.82
CA SER A 12 4.65 -9.97 -6.23
C SER A 12 5.55 -9.50 -5.08
N SER A 13 6.87 -9.64 -5.26
CA SER A 13 7.86 -9.13 -4.29
C SER A 13 7.70 -7.62 -4.04
N TYR A 14 7.26 -6.88 -5.06
CA TYR A 14 7.00 -5.45 -4.96
C TYR A 14 5.81 -5.16 -4.04
N SER A 15 4.67 -5.80 -4.27
CA SER A 15 3.48 -5.58 -3.42
C SER A 15 3.68 -6.03 -1.98
N GLN A 16 4.42 -7.12 -1.74
CA GLN A 16 4.82 -7.51 -0.38
C GLN A 16 5.67 -6.44 0.32
N SER A 17 6.55 -5.77 -0.43
CA SER A 17 7.37 -4.67 0.11
C SER A 17 6.51 -3.44 0.44
N LEU A 18 5.51 -3.14 -0.39
CA LEU A 18 4.53 -2.09 -0.12
C LEU A 18 3.69 -2.36 1.14
N VAL A 19 3.22 -3.60 1.32
CA VAL A 19 2.47 -4.01 2.52
C VAL A 19 3.32 -3.80 3.77
N LYS A 20 4.59 -4.23 3.75
CA LYS A 20 5.52 -4.01 4.87
C LYS A 20 5.73 -2.53 5.15
N LEU A 21 5.99 -1.72 4.12
CA LEU A 21 6.18 -0.29 4.26
C LEU A 21 4.95 0.39 4.91
N VAL A 22 3.74 0.01 4.50
CA VAL A 22 2.50 0.53 5.08
C VAL A 22 2.37 0.10 6.53
N GLN A 23 2.66 -1.15 6.87
CA GLN A 23 2.63 -1.62 8.26
C GLN A 23 3.63 -0.88 9.15
N GLU A 24 4.82 -0.53 8.65
CA GLU A 24 5.83 0.23 9.39
C GLU A 24 5.49 1.71 9.55
N LEU A 25 4.89 2.33 8.53
CA LEU A 25 4.59 3.78 8.53
C LEU A 25 3.19 4.12 9.06
N ALA A 26 2.27 3.16 9.08
CA ALA A 26 0.91 3.39 9.52
C ALA A 26 0.87 3.78 11.00
N CYS A 27 0.01 4.74 11.31
CA CYS A 27 -0.22 5.13 12.69
C CYS A 27 -0.98 4.03 13.44
N SER A 28 -0.79 3.90 14.77
CA SER A 28 -1.50 2.90 15.58
C SER A 28 -3.03 3.05 15.60
N LYS A 29 -3.55 4.16 15.06
CA LYS A 29 -4.98 4.44 14.92
C LYS A 29 -5.44 4.38 13.46
N CYS A 30 -4.60 3.93 12.53
CA CYS A 30 -4.91 3.85 11.11
C CYS A 30 -5.50 2.47 10.82
N GLU A 31 -6.53 2.42 9.99
CA GLU A 31 -7.16 1.17 9.55
C GLU A 31 -6.50 0.73 8.24
N ILE A 32 -5.85 -0.42 8.24
CA ILE A 32 -5.15 -0.96 7.07
C ILE A 32 -5.96 -2.12 6.50
N THR A 33 -6.34 -2.02 5.23
CA THR A 33 -7.02 -3.08 4.48
C THR A 33 -6.11 -3.52 3.34
N ILE A 34 -5.86 -4.82 3.22
CA ILE A 34 -5.03 -5.39 2.15
C ILE A 34 -5.95 -6.16 1.21
N HIS A 35 -6.06 -5.70 -0.03
CA HIS A 35 -6.82 -6.31 -1.11
C HIS A 35 -5.86 -7.12 -1.97
N HIS A 36 -6.14 -8.40 -2.15
CA HIS A 36 -5.41 -9.21 -3.11
C HIS A 36 -6.01 -9.00 -4.50
N ILE A 37 -5.20 -8.56 -5.46
CA ILE A 37 -5.57 -8.47 -6.87
C ILE A 37 -5.05 -9.72 -7.58
N ASP A 38 -5.94 -10.41 -8.30
CA ASP A 38 -5.60 -11.62 -9.07
C ASP A 38 -4.86 -11.27 -10.38
N GLU A 39 -4.04 -12.21 -10.86
CA GLU A 39 -3.35 -12.18 -12.17
C GLU A 39 -4.34 -12.25 -13.34
N GLY A 40 -5.08 -11.16 -13.55
CA GLY A 40 -6.12 -11.04 -14.57
C GLY A 40 -6.88 -9.72 -14.47
N GLN A 41 -6.80 -9.05 -13.32
CA GLN A 41 -7.23 -7.66 -13.22
C GLN A 41 -6.16 -6.75 -13.82
N SER A 42 -6.53 -5.81 -14.68
CA SER A 42 -5.63 -4.74 -15.18
C SER A 42 -5.30 -3.70 -14.09
N MET A 43 -5.17 -4.15 -12.86
CA MET A 43 -4.91 -3.33 -11.69
C MET A 43 -3.47 -3.58 -11.28
N THR A 44 -2.71 -2.50 -11.06
CA THR A 44 -1.34 -2.60 -10.57
C THR A 44 -1.31 -2.44 -9.05
N PRO A 45 -0.28 -2.99 -8.38
CA PRO A 45 -0.10 -2.76 -6.95
C PRO A 45 -0.10 -1.27 -6.61
N SER A 46 -0.95 -0.87 -5.68
CA SER A 46 -1.14 0.54 -5.35
C SER A 46 -1.61 0.73 -3.91
N ILE A 47 -1.28 1.89 -3.34
CA ILE A 47 -1.69 2.27 -1.99
C ILE A 47 -2.63 3.46 -2.09
N TRP A 48 -3.71 3.41 -1.34
CA TRP A 48 -4.73 4.45 -1.27
C TRP A 48 -4.91 4.88 0.17
N MET A 49 -4.98 6.18 0.42
CA MET A 49 -5.26 6.75 1.74
C MET A 49 -6.48 7.65 1.63
N ASP A 50 -7.52 7.36 2.42
CA ASP A 50 -8.79 8.11 2.41
C ASP A 50 -9.36 8.30 0.99
N GLY A 51 -9.27 7.25 0.15
CA GLY A 51 -9.77 7.25 -1.23
C GLY A 51 -8.88 7.97 -2.25
N LYS A 52 -7.67 8.41 -1.87
CA LYS A 52 -6.68 9.00 -2.79
C LYS A 52 -5.49 8.07 -2.98
N GLN A 53 -5.12 7.80 -4.23
CA GLN A 53 -3.92 7.04 -4.53
C GLN A 53 -2.67 7.79 -4.04
N VAL A 54 -1.81 7.08 -3.32
CA VAL A 54 -0.55 7.59 -2.82
C VAL A 54 0.57 7.11 -3.74
N ASP A 55 1.40 8.05 -4.14
CA ASP A 55 2.59 7.77 -4.92
C ASP A 55 3.69 7.26 -4.00
N VAL A 56 3.87 5.94 -4.00
CA VAL A 56 4.76 5.20 -3.09
C VAL A 56 6.22 5.25 -3.54
N THR A 57 6.46 5.58 -4.82
CA THR A 57 7.80 5.79 -5.37
C THR A 57 8.57 6.90 -4.64
N LYS A 58 7.86 7.88 -4.07
CA LYS A 58 8.44 8.94 -3.22
C LYS A 58 8.97 8.45 -1.87
N TYR A 59 8.55 7.27 -1.42
CA TYR A 59 8.92 6.70 -0.14
C TYR A 59 10.02 5.64 -0.27
N GLU A 60 10.19 5.03 -1.45
CA GLU A 60 11.30 4.10 -1.74
C GLU A 60 12.68 4.80 -1.75
N VAL A 61 12.73 6.13 -1.86
CA VAL A 61 13.99 6.90 -2.01
C VAL A 61 14.74 7.17 -0.69
N LYS A 62 14.20 6.81 0.48
CA LYS A 62 14.93 7.01 1.76
C LYS A 62 15.87 5.85 2.15
N LYS A 63 16.61 5.32 1.17
CA LYS A 63 17.83 4.53 1.41
C LYS A 63 18.96 5.06 0.51
N ALA A 64 19.47 6.24 0.85
CA ALA A 64 20.78 6.73 0.45
C ALA A 64 21.36 7.57 1.58
#